data_AF-A0A7D9LMB5-F1
#
_entry.id   AF-A0A7D9LMB5-F1
#
_cell.length_a   1.000
_cell.length_b   1.000
_cell.length_c   1.000
_cell.angle_alpha   90.00
_cell.angle_beta   90.00
_cell.angle_gamma   90.00
#
_symmetry.space_group_name_H-M   'P 1'
#
loop_
_entity.id
_entity.type
_entity.pdbx_description
1 polymer ?
#
loop_
_entity_poly.entity_id
_entity_poly.type
_entity_poly.pdbx_seq_one_letter_code
_entity_poly.pdbx_strand_id
1 'polypeptide(L)'
;MSSENQNLAYFPDQPIGTRLKKPTEKGKAYQLEILSQKRQTCYHKLSSLTQRAYEILDAENQISTLETLEDIRDVLDKSKEELNHAQNNLYELLKNESERRESYNWFDLQDQEFMECRLRLIERIQLLEKVQSQNSIAKSVTSGKSRRSEA
;
A
#
# COMPACT_ATOMS: atom_id res chain seq x y z
N MET A 1 10.10 -70.32 30.47
CA MET A 1 9.19 -69.31 31.06
C MET A 1 9.86 -67.97 30.82
N SER A 2 9.51 -67.31 29.71
CA SER A 2 8.64 -66.12 29.68
C SER A 2 9.36 -64.90 30.27
N SER A 3 9.97 -64.08 29.40
CA SER A 3 9.51 -62.71 29.04
C SER A 3 10.14 -61.69 30.01
N GLU A 4 10.74 -60.57 29.62
CA GLU A 4 10.23 -59.52 28.74
C GLU A 4 11.38 -58.67 28.15
N ASN A 5 11.20 -58.30 26.88
CA ASN A 5 11.86 -57.19 26.22
C ASN A 5 11.53 -55.86 26.92
N GLN A 6 12.49 -54.95 27.06
CA GLN A 6 12.20 -53.53 26.87
C GLN A 6 13.30 -52.84 26.06
N ASN A 7 12.92 -52.54 24.81
CA ASN A 7 13.55 -51.63 23.88
C ASN A 7 14.02 -50.34 24.57
N LEU A 8 15.33 -50.13 24.64
CA LEU A 8 15.86 -48.78 24.85
C LEU A 8 15.88 -48.10 23.48
N ALA A 9 14.79 -47.40 23.16
CA ALA A 9 14.67 -46.66 21.92
C ALA A 9 15.83 -45.66 21.77
N TYR A 10 16.59 -45.84 20.70
CA TYR A 10 17.49 -44.84 20.16
C TYR A 10 16.64 -43.63 19.73
N PHE A 11 16.75 -42.52 20.47
CA PHE A 11 16.21 -41.23 20.06
C PHE A 11 17.35 -40.45 19.37
N PRO A 12 17.38 -40.37 18.03
CA PRO A 12 18.34 -39.51 17.35
C PRO A 12 18.03 -38.04 17.64
N ASP A 13 19.03 -37.35 18.16
CA ASP A 13 19.26 -35.90 18.17
C ASP A 13 18.02 -35.00 18.18
N GLN A 14 17.58 -34.64 19.39
CA GLN A 14 16.93 -33.34 19.59
C GLN A 14 17.91 -32.26 19.10
N PRO A 15 17.52 -31.36 18.17
CA PRO A 15 18.41 -30.29 17.73
C PRO A 15 18.81 -29.46 18.95
N ILE A 16 20.12 -29.50 19.25
CA ILE A 16 20.77 -28.74 20.32
C ILE A 16 20.29 -27.30 20.19
N GLY A 17 19.59 -26.85 21.24
CA GLY A 17 18.82 -25.61 21.24
C GLY A 17 19.58 -24.47 20.56
N THR A 18 18.99 -23.96 19.48
CA THR A 18 19.34 -22.64 18.96
C THR A 18 19.10 -21.67 20.09
N ARG A 19 20.19 -21.25 20.76
CA ARG A 19 20.15 -20.30 21.86
C ARG A 19 19.51 -19.01 21.32
N LEU A 20 18.22 -18.82 21.60
CA LEU A 20 17.48 -17.61 21.26
C LEU A 20 18.21 -16.43 21.93
N LYS A 21 19.06 -15.73 21.16
CA LYS A 21 19.76 -14.55 21.63
C LYS A 21 18.70 -13.47 21.85
N LYS A 22 18.29 -13.29 23.11
CA LYS A 22 17.43 -12.16 23.50
C LYS A 22 18.20 -10.86 23.19
N PRO A 23 17.67 -9.96 22.35
CA PRO A 23 18.37 -8.73 22.02
C PRO A 23 18.59 -7.88 23.28
N THR A 24 19.80 -7.33 23.39
CA THR A 24 20.18 -6.38 24.45
C THR A 24 19.35 -5.11 24.32
N GLU A 25 19.27 -4.30 25.39
CA GLU A 25 18.57 -3.01 25.32
C GLU A 25 19.13 -2.10 24.22
N LYS A 26 20.46 -2.04 24.09
CA LYS A 26 21.13 -1.35 22.98
C LYS A 26 20.71 -1.88 21.61
N GLY A 27 20.59 -3.21 21.47
CA GLY A 27 20.13 -3.83 20.22
C GLY A 27 18.68 -3.48 19.88
N LYS A 28 17.80 -3.38 20.89
CA LYS A 28 16.40 -2.96 20.70
C LYS A 28 16.30 -1.49 20.32
N ALA A 29 17.06 -0.62 20.97
CA ALA A 29 17.10 0.80 20.65
C ALA A 29 17.57 1.03 19.21
N TYR A 30 18.64 0.34 18.78
CA TYR A 30 19.12 0.39 17.41
C TYR A 30 18.08 -0.10 16.39
N GLN A 31 17.35 -1.19 16.71
CA GLN A 31 16.30 -1.70 15.85
C GLN A 31 15.11 -0.71 15.72
N LEU A 32 14.71 -0.08 16.82
CA LEU A 32 13.68 0.97 16.81
C LEU A 32 14.11 2.16 15.93
N GLU A 33 15.37 2.58 16.01
CA GLU A 33 15.90 3.65 15.17
C GLU A 33 15.82 3.29 13.68
N ILE A 34 16.27 2.10 13.29
CA ILE A 34 16.18 1.63 11.89
C ILE A 34 14.74 1.63 11.40
N LEU A 35 13.80 1.11 12.19
CA LEU A 35 12.39 1.02 11.80
C LEU A 35 11.74 2.41 11.71
N SER A 36 12.11 3.33 12.62
CA SER A 36 11.68 4.72 12.57
C SER A 36 12.17 5.41 11.29
N GLN A 37 13.45 5.26 10.95
CA GLN A 37 14.02 5.80 9.71
C GLN A 37 13.34 5.19 8.47
N LYS A 38 13.08 3.89 8.46
CA LYS A 38 12.36 3.22 7.37
C LYS A 38 10.95 3.79 7.19
N ARG A 39 10.20 3.96 8.29
CA ARG A 39 8.87 4.60 8.26
C ARG A 39 8.94 5.99 7.68
N GLN A 40 9.92 6.80 8.11
CA GLN A 40 10.09 8.16 7.64
C GLN A 40 10.39 8.22 6.14
N THR A 41 11.25 7.33 5.63
CA THR A 41 11.53 7.22 4.20
C THR A 41 10.29 6.84 3.39
N CYS A 42 9.53 5.83 3.83
CA CYS A 42 8.27 5.45 3.18
C CYS A 42 7.26 6.61 3.18
N TYR A 43 7.18 7.34 4.28
CA TYR A 43 6.32 8.52 4.40
C TYR A 43 6.72 9.64 3.43
N HIS A 44 7.99 10.02 3.36
CA HIS A 44 8.45 11.05 2.42
C HIS A 44 8.16 10.68 0.96
N LYS A 45 8.31 9.39 0.62
CA LYS A 45 7.93 8.88 -0.69
C LYS A 45 6.43 9.05 -0.94
N LEU A 46 5.57 8.62 0.00
CA LEU A 46 4.12 8.77 -0.12
C LEU A 46 3.69 10.24 -0.21
N SER A 47 4.24 11.10 0.65
CA SER A 47 3.95 12.54 0.68
C SER A 47 4.33 13.23 -0.63
N SER A 48 5.51 12.94 -1.18
CA SER A 48 5.92 13.51 -2.47
C SER A 48 5.05 13.05 -3.64
N LEU A 49 4.60 11.79 -3.64
CA LEU A 49 3.65 11.29 -4.62
C LEU A 49 2.26 11.93 -4.46
N THR A 50 1.82 12.14 -3.22
CA THR A 50 0.54 12.79 -2.90
C THR A 50 0.54 14.23 -3.39
N GLN A 51 1.62 14.96 -3.12
CA GLN A 51 1.81 16.33 -3.63
C GLN A 51 1.76 16.38 -5.15
N ARG A 52 2.48 15.47 -5.82
CA ARG A 52 2.47 15.37 -7.29
C ARG A 52 1.07 15.05 -7.84
N ALA A 53 0.31 14.21 -7.15
CA ALA A 53 -1.07 13.90 -7.55
C ALA A 53 -1.97 15.14 -7.45
N TYR A 54 -1.85 15.94 -6.39
CA TYR A 54 -2.56 17.21 -6.28
C TYR A 54 -2.18 18.20 -7.38
N GLU A 55 -0.88 18.35 -7.67
CA GLU A 55 -0.42 19.21 -8.78
C GLU A 55 -1.07 18.85 -10.12
N ILE A 56 -1.29 17.56 -10.37
CA ILE A 56 -1.92 17.07 -11.60
C ILE A 56 -3.43 17.26 -11.57
N LEU A 57 -4.06 17.07 -10.41
CA LEU A 57 -5.50 17.29 -10.23
C LEU A 57 -5.88 18.77 -10.37
N ASP A 58 -5.06 19.66 -9.83
CA ASP A 58 -5.30 21.11 -9.78
C ASP A 58 -4.85 21.84 -11.06
N ALA A 59 -4.10 21.17 -11.95
CA ALA A 59 -3.70 21.74 -13.23
C ALA A 59 -4.89 21.82 -14.20
N GLU A 60 -5.73 22.86 -14.05
CA GLU A 60 -6.92 23.14 -14.87
C GLU A 60 -6.67 23.13 -16.39
N ASN A 61 -5.43 23.35 -16.82
CA ASN A 61 -5.04 23.44 -18.24
C ASN A 61 -4.22 22.24 -18.76
N GLN A 62 -3.87 21.26 -17.92
CA GLN A 62 -3.25 20.02 -18.38
C GLN A 62 -4.32 18.95 -18.58
N ILE A 63 -4.47 18.47 -19.82
CA ILE A 63 -5.21 17.25 -20.11
C ILE A 63 -4.36 16.09 -19.61
N SER A 64 -4.53 15.70 -18.34
CA SER A 64 -4.01 14.44 -17.84
C SER A 64 -4.75 13.29 -18.54
N THR A 65 -4.00 12.34 -19.11
CA THR A 65 -4.62 11.15 -19.69
C THR A 65 -5.15 10.24 -18.59
N LEU A 66 -6.15 9.42 -18.92
CA LEU A 66 -6.69 8.39 -18.02
C LEU A 66 -5.55 7.49 -17.49
N GLU A 67 -4.70 7.01 -18.39
CA GLU A 67 -3.51 6.18 -18.08
C GLU A 67 -2.58 6.84 -17.05
N THR A 68 -2.31 8.15 -17.20
CA THR A 68 -1.43 8.86 -16.25
C THR A 68 -2.04 8.89 -14.84
N LEU A 69 -3.36 9.09 -14.72
CA LEU A 69 -4.03 9.13 -13.43
C LEU A 69 -4.09 7.73 -12.78
N GLU A 70 -4.31 6.68 -13.58
CA GLU A 70 -4.28 5.30 -13.12
C GLU A 70 -2.89 4.89 -12.64
N ASP A 71 -1.84 5.21 -13.39
CA ASP A 71 -0.45 4.95 -12.99
C ASP A 71 -0.10 5.62 -11.66
N ILE A 72 -0.52 6.88 -11.49
CA ILE A 72 -0.31 7.62 -10.23
C ILE A 72 -1.03 6.95 -9.07
N ARG A 73 -2.30 6.57 -9.26
CA ARG A 73 -3.09 5.86 -8.26
C ARG A 73 -2.39 4.56 -7.84
N ASP A 74 -1.94 3.77 -8.80
CA ASP A 74 -1.33 2.46 -8.53
C ASP A 74 0.01 2.60 -7.79
N VAL A 75 0.83 3.59 -8.16
CA VAL A 75 2.08 3.91 -7.46
C VAL A 75 1.82 4.45 -6.05
N LEU A 76 0.76 5.25 -5.88
CA LEU A 76 0.31 5.75 -4.57
C LEU A 76 -0.14 4.60 -3.66
N ASP A 77 -1.01 3.72 -4.16
CA ASP A 77 -1.54 2.57 -3.40
C ASP A 77 -0.40 1.65 -2.95
N LYS A 78 0.55 1.34 -3.84
CA LYS A 78 1.74 0.57 -3.49
C LYS A 78 2.62 1.26 -2.44
N SER A 79 2.83 2.57 -2.56
CA SER A 79 3.64 3.32 -1.60
C SER A 79 2.96 3.41 -0.23
N LYS A 80 1.62 3.42 -0.22
CA LYS A 80 0.83 3.36 1.00
C LYS A 80 0.97 2.01 1.70
N GLU A 81 0.93 0.91 0.97
CA GLU A 81 1.20 -0.43 1.52
C GLU A 81 2.60 -0.51 2.15
N GLU A 82 3.63 0.04 1.48
CA GLU A 82 4.99 0.11 2.03
C GLU A 82 5.05 0.88 3.37
N LEU A 83 4.35 2.01 3.47
CA LEU A 83 4.24 2.77 4.72
C LEU A 83 3.50 2.00 5.80
N ASN A 84 2.39 1.32 5.46
CA ASN A 84 1.63 0.51 6.40
C ASN A 84 2.49 -0.61 6.99
N HIS A 85 3.27 -1.30 6.14
CA HIS A 85 4.23 -2.30 6.59
C HIS A 85 5.32 -1.70 7.50
N ALA A 86 5.88 -0.54 7.14
CA ALA A 86 6.91 0.11 7.97
C ALA A 86 6.35 0.54 9.35
N GLN A 87 5.14 1.09 9.38
CA GLN A 87 4.45 1.49 10.60
C GLN A 87 4.15 0.28 11.49
N ASN A 88 3.59 -0.80 10.94
CA ASN A 88 3.26 -2.01 11.72
C ASN A 88 4.52 -2.61 12.37
N ASN A 89 5.61 -2.73 11.61
CA ASN A 89 6.88 -3.21 12.14
C ASN A 89 7.39 -2.34 13.30
N LEU A 90 7.30 -1.01 13.18
CA LEU A 90 7.70 -0.11 14.28
C LEU A 90 6.77 -0.28 15.49
N TYR A 91 5.46 -0.29 15.25
CA TYR A 91 4.43 -0.35 16.29
C TYR A 91 4.54 -1.61 17.16
N GLU A 92 4.83 -2.76 16.55
CA GLU A 92 5.04 -4.03 17.26
C GLU A 92 6.19 -3.98 18.28
N LEU A 93 7.21 -3.14 18.03
CA LEU A 93 8.37 -3.01 18.91
C LEU A 93 8.17 -1.96 20.02
N LEU A 94 7.21 -1.06 19.87
CA LEU A 94 6.86 -0.09 20.92
C LEU A 94 6.24 -0.84 22.10
N LYS A 95 6.71 -0.55 23.30
CA LYS A 95 6.23 -1.19 24.54
C LYS A 95 5.35 -0.30 25.39
N ASN A 96 5.58 1.01 25.32
CA ASN A 96 4.82 1.99 26.06
C ASN A 96 3.52 2.29 25.30
N GLU A 97 2.39 2.30 26.02
CA GLU A 97 1.11 2.69 25.45
C GLU A 97 1.10 4.14 24.95
N SER A 98 1.84 5.03 25.62
CA SER A 98 1.97 6.43 25.19
C SER A 98 2.64 6.52 23.82
N GLU A 99 3.75 5.81 23.63
CA GLU A 99 4.49 5.79 22.36
C GLU A 99 3.64 5.16 21.25
N ARG A 100 2.91 4.08 21.56
CA ARG A 100 1.99 3.45 20.60
C ARG A 100 0.88 4.41 20.17
N ARG A 101 0.27 5.12 21.13
CA ARG A 101 -0.78 6.10 20.85
C ARG A 101 -0.27 7.24 19.99
N GLU A 102 0.89 7.80 20.33
CA GLU A 102 1.53 8.85 19.54
C GLU A 102 1.86 8.38 18.12
N SER A 103 2.44 7.19 18.00
CA SER A 103 2.76 6.59 16.70
C SER A 103 1.51 6.32 15.85
N TYR A 104 0.42 5.87 16.47
CA TYR A 104 -0.85 5.65 15.80
C TYR A 104 -1.50 6.96 15.35
N ASN A 105 -1.57 7.96 16.23
CA ASN A 105 -2.15 9.27 15.91
C ASN A 105 -1.41 9.95 14.77
N TRP A 106 -0.08 9.89 14.78
CA TRP A 106 0.73 10.42 13.67
C TRP A 106 0.37 9.75 12.35
N PHE A 107 0.25 8.42 12.35
CA PHE A 107 -0.06 7.64 11.16
C PHE A 107 -1.48 7.88 10.65
N ASP A 108 -2.47 7.99 11.54
CA ASP A 108 -3.87 8.26 11.19
C ASP A 108 -4.03 9.59 10.45
N LEU A 109 -3.31 10.63 10.88
CA LEU A 109 -3.29 11.92 10.17
C LEU A 109 -2.78 11.78 8.72
N GLN A 110 -1.74 10.97 8.51
CA GLN A 110 -1.21 10.74 7.14
C GLN A 110 -2.15 9.85 6.31
N ASP A 111 -2.89 8.95 6.97
CA ASP A 111 -3.89 8.09 6.32
C ASP A 111 -5.06 8.91 5.76
N GLN A 112 -5.52 9.90 6.53
CA GLN A 112 -6.59 10.81 6.13
C GLN A 112 -6.20 11.62 4.88
N GLU A 113 -5.01 12.24 4.87
CA GLU A 113 -4.52 13.02 3.73
C GLU A 113 -4.40 12.16 2.46
N PHE A 114 -3.86 10.95 2.61
CA PHE A 114 -3.76 9.99 1.51
C PHE A 114 -5.14 9.61 0.98
N MET A 115 -6.09 9.29 1.86
CA MET A 115 -7.44 8.86 1.48
C MET A 115 -8.18 9.96 0.73
N GLU A 116 -8.03 11.22 1.14
CA GLU A 116 -8.59 12.36 0.41
C GLU A 116 -8.01 12.47 -1.00
N CYS A 117 -6.69 12.43 -1.13
CA CYS A 117 -6.02 12.48 -2.43
C CYS A 117 -6.48 11.35 -3.35
N ARG A 118 -6.54 10.13 -2.82
CA ARG A 118 -6.95 8.93 -3.56
C ARG A 118 -8.40 9.04 -4.05
N LEU A 119 -9.30 9.56 -3.22
CA LEU A 119 -10.69 9.76 -3.60
C LEU A 119 -10.82 10.73 -4.77
N ARG A 120 -10.12 11.86 -4.73
CA ARG A 120 -10.13 12.85 -5.83
C ARG A 120 -9.57 12.28 -7.14
N LEU A 121 -8.52 11.46 -7.07
CA LEU A 121 -8.00 10.74 -8.24
C LEU A 121 -9.06 9.82 -8.85
N ILE A 122 -9.75 9.03 -8.02
CA ILE A 122 -10.80 8.12 -8.48
C ILE A 122 -11.96 8.89 -9.14
N GLU A 123 -12.41 9.97 -8.52
CA GLU A 123 -13.46 10.82 -9.08
C GLU A 123 -13.05 11.38 -10.45
N ARG A 124 -11.81 11.84 -10.58
CA ARG A 124 -11.29 12.38 -11.85
C ARG A 124 -11.22 11.31 -12.94
N ILE A 125 -10.75 10.11 -12.61
CA ILE A 125 -10.69 8.95 -13.51
C ILE A 125 -12.11 8.62 -14.00
N GLN A 126 -13.08 8.46 -13.09
CA GLN A 126 -14.47 8.15 -13.44
C GLN A 126 -15.12 9.19 -14.36
N LEU A 127 -14.83 10.48 -14.13
CA LEU A 127 -15.31 11.56 -15.00
C LEU A 127 -14.75 11.43 -16.43
N LEU A 128 -13.45 11.12 -16.57
CA LEU A 128 -12.83 10.93 -17.89
C LEU A 128 -13.38 9.69 -18.61
N GLU A 129 -13.55 8.58 -17.90
CA GLU A 129 -14.15 7.35 -18.46
C GLU A 129 -15.56 7.59 -18.99
N LYS A 130 -16.37 8.36 -18.25
CA LYS A 130 -17.73 8.72 -18.66
C LYS A 130 -17.73 9.57 -19.92
N VAL A 131 -16.86 10.58 -20.01
CA VAL A 131 -16.75 11.45 -21.20
C VAL A 131 -16.28 10.63 -22.42
N GLN A 132 -15.32 9.74 -22.25
CA GLN A 132 -14.84 8.86 -23.32
C GLN A 132 -15.94 7.93 -23.83
N SER A 133 -16.74 7.37 -22.92
CA SER A 133 -17.88 6.50 -23.24
C SER A 133 -19.01 7.25 -23.95
N GLN A 134 -19.32 8.48 -23.55
CA GLN A 134 -20.34 9.29 -24.23
C GLN A 134 -19.91 9.68 -25.66
N ASN A 135 -18.63 10.01 -25.84
CA ASN A 135 -18.08 10.35 -27.15
C ASN A 135 -18.05 9.16 -28.13
N SER A 136 -17.85 7.94 -27.64
CA SER A 136 -17.88 6.73 -28.49
C SER A 136 -19.31 6.40 -28.96
N ILE A 137 -20.31 6.61 -28.09
CA ILE A 137 -21.73 6.47 -28.45
C ILE A 137 -22.11 7.49 -29.52
N ALA A 138 -21.80 8.78 -29.33
CA ALA A 138 -22.16 9.83 -30.30
C ALA A 138 -21.59 9.58 -31.71
N LYS A 139 -20.37 9.02 -31.82
CA LYS A 139 -19.72 8.69 -33.09
C LYS A 139 -20.32 7.46 -33.80
N SER A 140 -20.97 6.56 -33.07
CA SER A 140 -21.56 5.35 -33.64
C SER A 140 -22.98 5.55 -34.18
N VAL A 141 -23.73 6.55 -33.70
CA VAL A 141 -25.11 6.84 -34.20
C VAL A 141 -25.11 7.50 -35.59
N THR A 142 -23.99 8.07 -36.06
CA THR A 142 -23.94 8.86 -37.30
C THR A 142 -23.65 8.09 -38.58
N SER A 143 -23.42 6.77 -38.53
CA SER A 143 -23.11 5.95 -39.72
C SER A 143 -24.33 5.35 -40.44
N GLY A 144 -25.55 5.60 -39.96
CA GLY A 144 -26.80 5.08 -40.51
C GLY A 144 -27.37 5.84 -41.72
N LYS A 145 -26.59 6.12 -42.78
CA LYS A 145 -27.17 6.48 -44.09
C LYS A 145 -27.51 5.20 -44.86
N SER A 146 -28.67 4.65 -44.53
CA SER A 146 -29.32 3.56 -45.25
C SER A 146 -29.48 3.91 -46.73
N ARG A 147 -28.79 3.18 -47.61
CA ARG A 147 -29.04 3.19 -49.05
C ARG A 147 -30.43 2.61 -49.30
N ARG A 148 -31.41 3.47 -49.57
CA ARG A 148 -32.70 3.05 -50.11
C ARG A 148 -32.49 2.81 -51.62
N SER A 149 -32.35 1.55 -51.99
CA SER A 149 -32.40 1.11 -53.39
C SER A 149 -33.84 1.30 -53.89
N GLU A 150 -34.03 2.22 -54.83
CA GLU A 150 -35.24 2.28 -55.65
C GLU A 150 -35.16 1.19 -56.73
N ALA A 151 -36.23 0.42 -56.85
CA ALA A 151 -36.47 -0.56 -57.91
C ALA A 151 -37.52 0.00 -58.87
#